data_AF-W7UF91-F1
#
_entry.id   AF-W7UF91-F1
#
_cell.length_a   1.000
_cell.length_b   1.000
_cell.length_c   1.000
_cell.angle_alpha   90.00
_cell.angle_beta   90.00
_cell.angle_gamma   90.00
#
_symmetry.space_group_name_H-M   'P 1'
#
loop_
_entity.id
_entity.type
_entity.pdbx_description
1 polymer ?
#
loop_
_entity_poly.entity_id
_entity_poly.type
_entity_poly.pdbx_seq_one_letter_code
_entity_poly.pdbx_strand_id
1 'polypeptide(L)'
;MICATAVSCGDAAEKESISVKETTTAIETQTETTSAAALTTSAAETTASAVITTTAAENTSADKDEDIMTIVKEVCMRYYDAPEYSEKDAEKEAELLIDRAKEFTEQDPVEVNSEDVAMSRAKTIFIESIGQEFIDELESDYYEKNGQMLKLERNDPPYKCVYYDEYDVWAVTAVLRSGKLEDGTGLEHTGASLYVLIRGKDGALLAAHC
;
A
#
# COMPACT_ATOMS: atom_id res chain seq x y z
N MET A 1 -30.16 -35.78 45.46
CA MET A 1 -30.11 -36.90 44.51
C MET A 1 -28.70 -36.94 43.96
N ILE A 2 -27.93 -37.94 44.36
CA ILE A 2 -26.51 -38.11 44.08
C ILE A 2 -26.40 -39.02 42.85
N CYS A 3 -25.65 -38.60 41.84
CA CYS A 3 -24.97 -39.50 40.91
C CYS A 3 -23.63 -38.87 40.53
N ALA A 4 -22.57 -39.46 41.07
CA ALA A 4 -21.21 -39.33 40.56
C ALA A 4 -20.92 -40.59 39.72
N THR A 5 -20.28 -40.43 38.57
CA THR A 5 -19.37 -41.44 38.01
C THR A 5 -18.21 -40.73 37.33
N ALA A 6 -17.02 -41.29 37.56
CA ALA A 6 -15.73 -40.76 37.15
C ALA A 6 -15.00 -41.76 36.23
N VAL A 7 -13.96 -41.23 35.56
CA VAL A 7 -12.75 -41.90 35.03
C VAL A 7 -12.87 -42.71 33.72
N SER A 8 -12.07 -42.32 32.72
CA SER A 8 -10.98 -43.18 32.20
C SER A 8 -9.95 -42.36 31.42
N CYS A 9 -8.70 -42.44 31.88
CA CYS A 9 -7.49 -42.12 31.13
C CYS A 9 -7.33 -43.05 29.91
N GLY A 10 -6.55 -42.59 28.93
CA GLY A 10 -5.98 -43.40 27.87
C GLY A 10 -4.71 -42.73 27.35
N ASP A 11 -3.58 -43.02 28.01
CA ASP A 11 -2.23 -42.84 27.45
C ASP A 11 -2.06 -43.73 26.21
N ALA A 12 -1.38 -43.21 25.18
CA ALA A 12 -0.73 -44.04 24.18
C ALA A 12 0.66 -43.47 23.89
N ALA A 13 1.66 -44.26 24.24
CA ALA A 13 3.07 -44.03 24.08
C ALA A 13 3.58 -44.54 22.71
N GLU A 14 4.70 -43.95 22.30
CA GLU A 14 5.84 -44.51 21.53
C GLU A 14 5.68 -45.03 20.08
N LYS A 15 6.53 -44.42 19.22
CA LYS A 15 7.45 -44.98 18.20
C LYS A 15 6.91 -46.00 17.19
N GLU A 16 7.10 -45.67 15.90
CA GLU A 16 7.97 -46.49 15.05
C GLU A 16 8.37 -45.76 13.74
N SER A 17 9.65 -45.94 13.41
CA SER A 17 10.35 -45.55 12.19
C SER A 17 10.08 -46.56 11.07
N ILE A 18 9.67 -46.11 9.89
CA ILE A 18 9.80 -46.90 8.65
C ILE A 18 10.44 -46.03 7.55
N SER A 19 11.69 -46.39 7.27
CA SER A 19 12.39 -46.10 6.03
C SER A 19 11.94 -47.14 4.99
N VAL A 20 11.37 -46.71 3.87
CA VAL A 20 11.34 -47.52 2.65
C VAL A 20 11.89 -46.70 1.49
N LYS A 21 12.91 -47.31 0.87
CA LYS A 21 13.64 -46.91 -0.32
C LYS A 21 12.76 -46.84 -1.57
N GLU A 22 13.06 -45.82 -2.36
CA GLU A 22 13.24 -45.81 -3.82
C GLU A 22 12.20 -46.51 -4.70
N THR A 23 11.48 -45.70 -5.47
CA THR A 23 11.23 -46.04 -6.89
C THR A 23 11.37 -44.77 -7.73
N THR A 24 12.37 -44.83 -8.59
CA THR A 24 12.80 -43.84 -9.59
C THR A 24 11.75 -43.70 -10.70
N THR A 25 11.33 -42.48 -10.98
CA THR A 25 10.82 -42.11 -12.32
C THR A 25 11.47 -40.79 -12.72
N ALA A 26 12.30 -40.86 -13.75
CA ALA A 26 12.98 -39.74 -14.35
C ALA A 26 11.98 -38.81 -15.06
N ILE A 27 12.09 -37.51 -14.81
CA ILE A 27 11.57 -36.47 -15.70
C ILE A 27 12.71 -35.48 -15.90
N GLU A 28 13.29 -35.50 -17.09
CA GLU A 28 14.15 -34.45 -17.61
C GLU A 28 13.30 -33.19 -17.80
N THR A 29 13.75 -32.07 -17.25
CA THR A 29 13.31 -30.76 -17.74
C THR A 29 14.48 -29.79 -17.67
N GLN A 30 14.66 -29.12 -18.80
CA GLN A 30 15.82 -28.35 -19.23
C GLN A 30 16.05 -27.13 -18.36
N THR A 31 17.29 -26.97 -17.90
CA THR A 31 17.77 -25.74 -17.28
C THR A 31 18.37 -24.86 -18.36
N GLU A 32 17.68 -23.79 -18.76
CA GLU A 32 18.29 -22.73 -19.57
C GLU A 32 19.33 -21.99 -18.70
N THR A 33 20.58 -22.17 -19.07
CA THR A 33 21.72 -21.45 -18.50
C THR A 33 22.01 -20.26 -19.41
N THR A 34 21.73 -19.05 -18.94
CA THR A 34 22.10 -17.82 -19.67
C THR A 34 23.58 -17.52 -19.42
N SER A 35 24.36 -17.51 -20.50
CA SER A 35 25.79 -17.24 -20.50
C SER A 35 26.12 -15.82 -20.01
N ALA A 36 26.95 -15.74 -18.96
CA ALA A 36 27.70 -14.55 -18.60
C ALA A 36 28.89 -14.39 -19.56
N ALA A 37 28.85 -13.36 -20.40
CA ALA A 37 30.02 -12.92 -21.17
C ALA A 37 30.85 -11.96 -20.32
N ALA A 38 32.08 -12.38 -20.01
CA ALA A 38 33.11 -11.56 -19.40
C ALA A 38 33.58 -10.48 -20.38
N LEU A 39 33.67 -9.23 -19.89
CA LEU A 39 34.39 -8.16 -20.56
C LEU A 39 35.56 -7.73 -19.66
N THR A 40 36.76 -7.96 -20.19
CA THR A 40 38.06 -7.57 -19.62
C THR A 40 38.30 -6.07 -19.76
N THR A 41 38.67 -5.47 -18.63
CA THR A 41 39.71 -4.46 -18.38
C THR A 41 40.25 -3.64 -19.55
N SER A 42 40.16 -2.31 -19.43
CA SER A 42 41.29 -1.43 -19.71
C SER A 42 41.21 -0.17 -18.84
N ALA A 43 42.29 0.10 -18.11
CA ALA A 43 42.47 1.28 -17.29
C ALA A 43 42.97 2.44 -18.17
N ALA A 44 42.46 3.64 -17.92
CA ALA A 44 43.11 4.89 -18.27
C ALA A 44 42.83 5.90 -17.15
N GLU A 45 43.86 6.19 -16.35
CA GLU A 45 43.90 7.38 -15.50
C GLU A 45 43.86 8.62 -16.39
N THR A 46 42.98 9.57 -16.08
CA THR A 46 43.21 10.97 -16.44
C THR A 46 42.59 11.85 -15.36
N THR A 47 43.47 12.47 -14.58
CA THR A 47 43.16 13.59 -13.68
C THR A 47 42.69 14.80 -14.48
N ALA A 48 41.48 15.29 -14.20
CA ALA A 48 41.09 16.66 -14.51
C ALA A 48 40.06 17.15 -13.47
N SER A 49 40.51 18.02 -12.57
CA SER A 49 39.64 18.90 -11.80
C SER A 49 38.85 19.78 -12.78
N ALA A 50 37.55 19.55 -12.88
CA ALA A 50 36.62 20.53 -13.41
C ALA A 50 35.75 21.02 -12.25
N VAL A 51 35.97 22.27 -11.87
CA VAL A 51 35.09 23.05 -11.01
C VAL A 51 33.71 23.07 -11.67
N ILE A 52 32.73 22.41 -11.06
CA ILE A 52 31.34 22.53 -11.47
C ILE A 52 30.84 23.85 -10.86
N THR A 53 30.86 24.90 -11.66
CA THR A 53 30.10 26.10 -11.37
C THR A 53 28.63 25.74 -11.59
N THR A 54 27.90 25.51 -10.50
CA THR A 54 26.46 25.33 -10.51
C THR A 54 25.82 26.67 -10.84
N THR A 55 25.62 26.94 -12.12
CA THR A 55 24.68 27.99 -12.55
C THR A 55 23.30 27.41 -12.36
N ALA A 56 22.61 27.83 -11.30
CA ALA A 56 21.20 27.57 -11.12
C ALA A 56 20.46 28.04 -12.38
N ALA A 57 19.96 27.09 -13.16
CA ALA A 57 18.95 27.38 -14.15
C ALA A 57 17.67 27.73 -13.37
N GLU A 58 17.37 29.02 -13.26
CA GLU A 58 16.00 29.48 -13.03
C GLU A 58 15.16 29.02 -14.22
N ASN A 59 14.67 27.78 -14.17
CA ASN A 59 13.44 27.44 -14.85
C ASN A 59 12.31 28.08 -14.05
N THR A 60 12.03 29.34 -14.32
CA THR A 60 10.72 29.91 -14.03
C THR A 60 9.72 29.24 -14.99
N SER A 61 9.31 28.00 -14.70
CA SER A 61 7.91 27.67 -14.93
C SER A 61 7.14 28.53 -13.95
N ALA A 62 6.13 29.25 -14.45
CA ALA A 62 5.14 29.82 -13.57
C ALA A 62 4.34 28.66 -12.98
N ASP A 63 4.93 27.96 -12.00
CA ASP A 63 4.19 27.11 -11.08
C ASP A 63 3.20 28.06 -10.43
N LYS A 64 1.94 27.94 -10.85
CA LYS A 64 0.87 28.37 -9.98
C LYS A 64 1.03 27.46 -8.76
N ASP A 65 1.68 27.96 -7.72
CA ASP A 65 1.47 27.42 -6.37
C ASP A 65 0.00 27.72 -6.06
N GLU A 66 -0.88 26.90 -6.62
CA GLU A 66 -2.28 26.90 -6.28
C GLU A 66 -2.37 26.57 -4.78
N ASP A 67 -3.16 27.36 -4.08
CA ASP A 67 -3.31 27.26 -2.65
C ASP A 67 -3.73 25.83 -2.28
N ILE A 68 -3.01 25.19 -1.34
CA ILE A 68 -3.24 23.80 -0.92
C ILE A 68 -4.72 23.60 -0.55
N MET A 69 -5.30 24.60 0.11
CA MET A 69 -6.72 24.62 0.46
C MET A 69 -7.64 24.51 -0.76
N THR A 70 -7.32 25.21 -1.85
CA THR A 70 -8.09 25.14 -3.10
C THR A 70 -7.96 23.76 -3.73
N ILE A 71 -6.74 23.21 -3.80
CA ILE A 71 -6.48 21.88 -4.36
C ILE A 71 -7.27 20.80 -3.58
N VAL A 72 -7.12 20.77 -2.25
CA VAL A 72 -7.76 19.77 -1.40
C VAL A 72 -9.28 19.88 -1.47
N LYS A 73 -9.84 21.11 -1.46
CA LYS A 73 -11.28 21.35 -1.60
C LYS A 73 -11.82 20.80 -2.91
N GLU A 74 -11.17 21.11 -4.04
CA GLU A 74 -11.59 20.64 -5.37
C GLU A 74 -11.50 19.11 -5.49
N VAL A 75 -10.46 18.49 -4.93
CA VAL A 75 -10.36 17.03 -4.88
C VAL A 75 -11.46 16.43 -4.02
N CYS A 76 -11.80 17.03 -2.87
CA CYS A 76 -12.90 16.56 -2.02
C CYS A 76 -14.26 16.62 -2.75
N MET A 77 -14.53 17.71 -3.46
CA MET A 77 -15.75 17.85 -4.27
C MET A 77 -15.87 16.73 -5.31
N ARG A 78 -14.78 16.42 -6.02
CA ARG A 78 -14.74 15.33 -7.01
C ARG A 78 -14.80 13.94 -6.36
N TYR A 79 -14.24 13.77 -5.17
CA TYR A 79 -14.18 12.48 -4.49
C TYR A 79 -15.54 12.05 -3.96
N TYR A 80 -16.26 12.96 -3.30
CA TYR A 80 -17.57 12.65 -2.72
C TYR A 80 -18.71 12.72 -3.75
N ASP A 81 -18.62 13.61 -4.74
CA ASP A 81 -19.55 13.78 -5.87
C ASP A 81 -21.03 13.49 -5.52
N ALA A 82 -21.48 14.09 -4.41
CA ALA A 82 -22.81 13.84 -3.84
C ALA A 82 -23.67 15.11 -3.96
N PRO A 83 -24.97 15.00 -4.32
CA PRO A 83 -25.85 16.16 -4.49
C PRO A 83 -25.97 17.06 -3.25
N GLU A 84 -25.76 16.51 -2.05
CA GLU A 84 -25.84 17.22 -0.76
C GLU A 84 -24.48 17.76 -0.29
N TYR A 85 -23.38 17.37 -0.94
CA TYR A 85 -22.04 17.82 -0.59
C TYR A 85 -21.76 19.19 -1.19
N SER A 86 -21.79 20.22 -0.34
CA SER A 86 -21.65 21.61 -0.77
C SER A 86 -20.20 22.07 -0.76
N GLU A 87 -19.92 23.17 -1.45
CA GLU A 87 -18.60 23.83 -1.41
C GLU A 87 -18.17 24.17 0.02
N LYS A 88 -19.12 24.52 0.90
CA LYS A 88 -18.85 24.81 2.31
C LYS A 88 -18.44 23.55 3.09
N ASP A 89 -19.04 22.41 2.77
CA ASP A 89 -18.65 21.13 3.39
C ASP A 89 -17.24 20.76 2.92
N ALA A 90 -16.95 20.95 1.62
CA ALA A 90 -15.63 20.72 1.07
C ALA A 90 -14.55 21.64 1.66
N GLU A 91 -14.86 22.91 1.90
CA GLU A 91 -13.94 23.84 2.56
C GLU A 91 -13.61 23.37 3.97
N LYS A 92 -14.64 23.06 4.78
CA LYS A 92 -14.46 22.59 6.15
C LYS A 92 -13.70 21.26 6.22
N GLU A 93 -14.00 20.33 5.32
CA GLU A 93 -13.32 19.04 5.26
C GLU A 93 -11.85 19.25 4.83
N ALA A 94 -11.59 20.11 3.84
CA ALA A 94 -10.23 20.44 3.42
C ALA A 94 -9.38 21.00 4.58
N GLU A 95 -9.91 21.91 5.40
CA GLU A 95 -9.21 22.40 6.60
C GLU A 95 -8.82 21.25 7.52
N LEU A 96 -9.77 20.37 7.82
CA LEU A 96 -9.56 19.24 8.72
C LEU A 96 -8.50 18.27 8.19
N LEU A 97 -8.53 17.97 6.89
CA LEU A 97 -7.59 17.05 6.27
C LEU A 97 -6.18 17.62 6.15
N ILE A 98 -6.08 18.92 5.84
CA ILE A 98 -4.80 19.64 5.80
C ILE A 98 -4.19 19.70 7.19
N ASP A 99 -5.00 19.94 8.22
CA ASP A 99 -4.53 19.95 9.60
C ASP A 99 -4.04 18.57 10.04
N ARG A 100 -4.76 17.50 9.69
CA ARG A 100 -4.31 16.12 9.94
C ARG A 100 -3.02 15.78 9.23
N ALA A 101 -2.81 16.24 7.99
CA ALA A 101 -1.57 16.01 7.26
C ALA A 101 -0.32 16.54 7.99
N LYS A 102 -0.46 17.58 8.83
CA LYS A 102 0.63 18.16 9.63
C LYS A 102 1.04 17.29 10.82
N GLU A 103 0.24 16.29 11.19
CA GLU A 103 0.54 15.39 12.32
C GLU A 103 1.57 14.31 11.95
N PHE A 104 1.78 14.06 10.64
CA PHE A 104 2.68 13.03 10.14
C PHE A 104 4.13 13.48 10.14
N THR A 105 5.02 12.55 10.51
CA THR A 105 6.45 12.77 10.68
C THR A 105 7.27 12.43 9.44
N GLU A 106 6.66 11.96 8.36
CA GLU A 106 7.37 11.63 7.12
C GLU A 106 7.94 12.91 6.45
N GLN A 107 9.22 13.19 6.75
CA GLN A 107 9.90 14.43 6.39
C GLN A 107 10.77 14.34 5.12
N ASP A 108 10.76 13.22 4.40
CA ASP A 108 11.56 13.04 3.18
C ASP A 108 10.69 13.06 1.91
N PRO A 109 10.24 14.25 1.46
CA PRO A 109 9.57 14.46 0.17
C PRO A 109 10.45 13.99 -1.00
N VAL A 110 10.15 12.78 -1.52
CA VAL A 110 10.62 12.30 -2.83
C VAL A 110 9.54 12.53 -3.89
N GLU A 111 9.94 12.97 -5.08
CA GLU A 111 9.07 13.09 -6.25
C GLU A 111 8.26 11.80 -6.52
N VAL A 112 6.96 11.95 -6.78
CA VAL A 112 6.01 10.87 -7.03
C VAL A 112 5.60 10.89 -8.50
N ASN A 113 6.35 10.16 -9.31
CA ASN A 113 6.21 10.12 -10.77
C ASN A 113 5.44 8.90 -11.30
N SER A 114 4.91 8.05 -10.41
CA SER A 114 4.17 6.85 -10.79
C SER A 114 3.19 6.43 -9.70
N GLU A 115 2.20 5.62 -10.11
CA GLU A 115 1.20 5.04 -9.23
C GLU A 115 1.84 4.15 -8.13
N ASP A 116 2.86 3.36 -8.46
CA ASP A 116 3.56 2.49 -7.50
C ASP A 116 4.27 3.31 -6.41
N VAL A 117 4.90 4.42 -6.77
CA VAL A 117 5.55 5.32 -5.80
C VAL A 117 4.49 6.00 -4.93
N ALA A 118 3.38 6.44 -5.52
CA ALA A 118 2.27 7.06 -4.77
C ALA A 118 1.69 6.07 -3.74
N MET A 119 1.41 4.84 -4.15
CA MET A 119 0.91 3.79 -3.27
C MET A 119 1.92 3.44 -2.19
N SER A 120 3.20 3.26 -2.53
CA SER A 120 4.24 2.95 -1.53
C SER A 120 4.31 4.03 -0.45
N ARG A 121 4.15 5.29 -0.83
CA ARG A 121 4.18 6.42 0.09
C ARG A 121 2.92 6.50 0.96
N ALA A 122 1.76 6.31 0.35
CA ALA A 122 0.50 6.24 1.08
C ALA A 122 0.52 5.12 2.13
N LYS A 123 1.13 3.96 1.83
CA LYS A 123 1.32 2.89 2.81
C LYS A 123 2.14 3.35 4.01
N THR A 124 3.23 4.08 3.82
CA THR A 124 4.02 4.62 4.95
C THR A 124 3.15 5.49 5.87
N ILE A 125 2.34 6.38 5.27
CA ILE A 125 1.42 7.25 6.01
C ILE A 125 0.35 6.44 6.76
N PHE A 126 -0.26 5.44 6.11
CA PHE A 126 -1.25 4.56 6.76
C PHE A 126 -0.63 3.72 7.89
N ILE A 127 0.62 3.26 7.73
CA ILE A 127 1.36 2.56 8.78
C ILE A 127 1.63 3.49 9.96
N GLU A 128 2.02 4.74 9.71
CA GLU A 128 2.23 5.73 10.78
C GLU A 128 0.92 6.04 11.52
N SER A 129 -0.21 6.12 10.80
CA SER A 129 -1.51 6.46 11.40
C SER A 129 -2.19 5.32 12.16
N ILE A 130 -2.21 4.11 11.60
CA ILE A 130 -3.01 2.98 12.12
C ILE A 130 -2.12 1.80 12.54
N GLY A 131 -1.01 1.58 11.82
CA GLY A 131 -0.07 0.51 12.08
C GLY A 131 0.05 -0.49 10.94
N GLN A 132 1.10 -1.30 10.98
CA GLN A 132 1.40 -2.33 9.98
C GLN A 132 0.30 -3.38 9.86
N GLU A 133 -0.35 -3.74 10.98
CA GLU A 133 -1.42 -4.74 11.00
C GLU A 133 -2.58 -4.39 10.05
N PHE A 134 -2.90 -3.09 9.92
CA PHE A 134 -3.92 -2.64 8.97
C PHE A 134 -3.54 -2.93 7.52
N ILE A 135 -2.27 -2.69 7.14
CA ILE A 135 -1.79 -2.97 5.78
C ILE A 135 -1.77 -4.46 5.50
N ASP A 136 -1.26 -5.26 6.45
CA ASP A 136 -1.21 -6.71 6.33
C ASP A 136 -2.62 -7.29 6.18
N GLU A 137 -3.58 -6.77 6.95
CA GLU A 137 -4.98 -7.13 6.85
C GLU A 137 -5.57 -6.73 5.49
N LEU A 138 -5.37 -5.47 5.08
CA LEU A 138 -5.91 -4.87 3.85
C LEU A 138 -5.43 -5.60 2.59
N GLU A 139 -4.16 -6.01 2.55
CA GLU A 139 -3.51 -6.70 1.42
C GLU A 139 -3.69 -8.21 1.42
N SER A 140 -4.18 -8.79 2.52
CA SER A 140 -4.38 -10.23 2.62
C SER A 140 -5.50 -10.73 1.70
N ASP A 141 -5.21 -11.84 1.02
CA ASP A 141 -6.18 -12.65 0.28
C ASP A 141 -7.02 -13.56 1.19
N TYR A 142 -6.84 -13.47 2.52
CA TYR A 142 -7.50 -14.33 3.50
C TYR A 142 -8.20 -13.52 4.59
N TYR A 143 -9.32 -14.07 5.05
CA TYR A 143 -10.13 -13.51 6.13
C TYR A 143 -10.38 -14.59 7.20
N GLU A 144 -10.15 -14.24 8.47
CA GLU A 144 -10.41 -15.16 9.58
C GLU A 144 -11.90 -15.14 9.97
N LYS A 145 -12.55 -16.29 9.90
CA LYS A 145 -13.94 -16.48 10.32
C LYS A 145 -14.04 -17.72 11.19
N ASN A 146 -14.44 -17.53 12.45
CA ASN A 146 -14.55 -18.62 13.44
C ASN A 146 -13.24 -19.42 13.64
N GLY A 147 -12.08 -18.77 13.62
CA GLY A 147 -10.77 -19.42 13.77
C GLY A 147 -10.26 -20.15 12.52
N GLN A 148 -10.96 -20.03 11.38
CA GLN A 148 -10.54 -20.57 10.10
C GLN A 148 -10.17 -19.44 9.14
N MET A 149 -9.02 -19.58 8.46
CA MET A 149 -8.63 -18.70 7.36
C MET A 149 -9.36 -19.13 6.09
N LEU A 150 -10.19 -18.24 5.55
CA LEU A 150 -10.94 -18.44 4.32
C LEU A 150 -10.40 -17.52 3.24
N LYS A 151 -10.21 -18.02 2.02
CA LYS A 151 -9.80 -17.19 0.89
C LYS A 151 -10.92 -16.18 0.55
N LEU A 152 -10.53 -14.93 0.32
CA LEU A 152 -11.38 -13.82 -0.10
C LEU A 152 -11.18 -13.54 -1.59
N GLU A 153 -12.25 -13.64 -2.37
CA GLU A 153 -12.34 -13.09 -3.71
C GLU A 153 -12.82 -11.64 -3.61
N ARG A 154 -11.91 -10.69 -3.81
CA ARG A 154 -12.19 -9.26 -3.65
C ARG A 154 -13.00 -8.69 -4.81
N ASN A 155 -13.86 -7.74 -4.51
CA ASN A 155 -14.53 -6.93 -5.54
C ASN A 155 -13.56 -5.93 -6.19
N ASP A 156 -12.69 -5.34 -5.36
CA ASP A 156 -11.79 -4.25 -5.74
C ASP A 156 -10.38 -4.49 -5.17
N PRO A 157 -9.33 -3.96 -5.83
CA PRO A 157 -7.96 -4.03 -5.33
C PRO A 157 -7.82 -3.31 -3.97
N PRO A 158 -6.80 -3.63 -3.15
CA PRO A 158 -6.60 -3.03 -1.83
C PRO A 158 -6.43 -1.51 -1.84
N TYR A 159 -5.99 -0.94 -2.96
CA TYR A 159 -5.80 0.49 -3.15
C TYR A 159 -6.43 0.95 -4.44
N LYS A 160 -6.96 2.17 -4.41
CA LYS A 160 -7.35 2.93 -5.60
C LYS A 160 -6.47 4.17 -5.67
N CYS A 161 -5.81 4.36 -6.81
CA CYS A 161 -4.94 5.50 -7.06
C CYS A 161 -5.51 6.34 -8.20
N VAL A 162 -5.59 7.65 -8.00
CA VAL A 162 -6.07 8.60 -9.01
C VAL A 162 -5.09 9.77 -9.08
N TYR A 163 -4.64 10.10 -10.29
CA TYR A 163 -3.81 11.28 -10.53
C TYR A 163 -4.66 12.43 -11.07
N TYR A 164 -4.58 13.57 -10.40
CA TYR A 164 -5.17 14.85 -10.80
C TYR A 164 -4.07 15.69 -11.46
N ASP A 165 -3.98 15.60 -12.79
CA ASP A 165 -2.94 16.25 -13.59
C ASP A 165 -2.99 17.78 -13.50
N GLU A 166 -4.18 18.35 -13.32
CA GLU A 166 -4.36 19.80 -13.18
C GLU A 166 -3.67 20.38 -11.95
N TYR A 167 -3.52 19.57 -10.90
CA TYR A 167 -2.96 19.98 -9.61
C TYR A 167 -1.63 19.32 -9.29
N ASP A 168 -1.18 18.38 -10.12
CA ASP A 168 -0.04 17.50 -9.85
C ASP A 168 -0.21 16.80 -8.48
N VAL A 169 -1.33 16.10 -8.30
CA VAL A 169 -1.68 15.42 -7.05
C VAL A 169 -2.12 13.99 -7.29
N TRP A 170 -1.57 13.07 -6.51
CA TRP A 170 -2.03 11.69 -6.36
C TRP A 170 -2.98 11.58 -5.18
N ALA A 171 -4.19 11.07 -5.42
CA ALA A 171 -5.08 10.59 -4.37
C ALA A 171 -4.98 9.08 -4.26
N VAL A 172 -4.61 8.59 -3.07
CA VAL A 172 -4.52 7.16 -2.79
C VAL A 172 -5.53 6.81 -1.71
N THR A 173 -6.44 5.90 -2.01
CA THR A 173 -7.50 5.44 -1.12
C THR A 173 -7.29 3.98 -0.74
N ALA A 174 -7.33 3.66 0.55
CA ALA A 174 -7.36 2.29 1.05
C ALA A 174 -8.77 1.71 0.89
N VAL A 175 -8.93 0.67 0.07
CA VAL A 175 -10.22 0.08 -0.24
C VAL A 175 -10.53 -1.01 0.77
N LEU A 176 -11.48 -0.74 1.66
CA LEU A 176 -11.89 -1.68 2.70
C LEU A 176 -12.31 -3.02 2.08
N ARG A 177 -11.97 -4.11 2.78
CA ARG A 177 -12.13 -5.46 2.26
C ARG A 177 -13.61 -5.77 2.05
N SER A 178 -13.96 -6.06 0.81
CA SER A 178 -15.29 -6.52 0.44
C SER A 178 -15.20 -7.53 -0.69
N GLY A 179 -16.17 -8.44 -0.73
CA GLY A 179 -16.18 -9.51 -1.72
C GLY A 179 -16.86 -10.77 -1.20
N LYS A 180 -16.36 -11.92 -1.65
CA LYS A 180 -16.94 -13.22 -1.37
C LYS A 180 -15.88 -14.17 -0.82
N LEU A 181 -16.20 -14.84 0.29
CA LEU A 181 -15.36 -15.89 0.85
C LEU A 181 -15.55 -17.21 0.09
N GLU A 182 -14.55 -18.08 0.14
CA GLU A 182 -14.60 -19.41 -0.50
C GLU A 182 -15.76 -20.29 -0.01
N ASP A 183 -16.28 -20.06 1.20
CA ASP A 183 -17.46 -20.73 1.75
C ASP A 183 -18.79 -20.20 1.17
N GLY A 184 -18.73 -19.20 0.31
CA GLY A 184 -19.88 -18.56 -0.34
C GLY A 184 -20.42 -17.33 0.38
N THR A 185 -19.92 -16.99 1.57
CA THR A 185 -20.40 -15.86 2.37
C THR A 185 -19.95 -14.53 1.79
N GLY A 186 -20.84 -13.54 1.75
CA GLY A 186 -20.50 -12.16 1.41
C GLY A 186 -19.79 -11.46 2.58
N LEU A 187 -18.72 -10.74 2.28
CA LEU A 187 -18.03 -9.83 3.19
C LEU A 187 -18.31 -8.39 2.73
N GLU A 188 -18.95 -7.61 3.59
CA GLU A 188 -19.23 -6.19 3.36
C GLU A 188 -18.66 -5.37 4.51
N HIS A 189 -18.18 -4.16 4.19
CA HIS A 189 -17.69 -3.20 5.17
C HIS A 189 -18.51 -1.91 5.11
N THR A 190 -18.81 -1.34 6.27
CA THR A 190 -19.60 -0.10 6.44
C THR A 190 -18.76 1.05 7.01
N GLY A 191 -17.46 1.06 6.73
CA GLY A 191 -16.52 2.08 7.19
C GLY A 191 -16.18 3.12 6.12
N ALA A 192 -15.60 4.25 6.55
CA ALA A 192 -14.95 5.19 5.66
C ALA A 192 -13.56 4.66 5.28
N SER A 193 -13.23 4.73 3.99
CA SER A 193 -11.89 4.42 3.50
C SER A 193 -10.91 5.52 3.89
N LEU A 194 -9.72 5.13 4.33
CA LEU A 194 -8.62 6.07 4.49
C LEU A 194 -8.19 6.58 3.13
N TYR A 195 -7.79 7.84 3.06
CA TYR A 195 -7.15 8.35 1.86
C TYR A 195 -6.17 9.48 2.16
N VAL A 196 -5.22 9.67 1.25
CA VAL A 196 -4.22 10.72 1.33
C VAL A 196 -4.08 11.41 -0.01
N LEU A 197 -3.74 12.70 0.03
CA LEU A 197 -3.39 13.49 -1.16
C LEU A 197 -1.91 13.83 -1.11
N ILE A 198 -1.16 13.40 -2.11
CA ILE A 198 0.29 13.52 -2.19
C ILE A 198 0.63 14.30 -3.45
N ARG A 199 1.38 15.39 -3.34
CA ARG A 199 1.83 16.19 -4.48
C ARG A 199 2.86 15.44 -5.32
N GLY A 200 2.78 15.47 -6.64
CA GLY A 200 3.68 14.73 -7.53
C GLY A 200 5.11 15.29 -7.53
N LYS A 201 5.28 16.60 -7.74
CA LYS A 201 6.59 17.25 -7.92
C LYS A 201 7.59 17.04 -6.79
N ASP A 202 7.12 16.90 -5.56
CA ASP A 202 7.97 16.71 -4.38
C ASP A 202 7.46 15.64 -3.42
N GLY A 203 6.27 15.09 -3.61
CA GLY A 203 5.73 14.09 -2.69
C GLY A 203 5.25 14.67 -1.36
N ALA A 204 5.05 15.99 -1.26
CA ALA A 204 4.49 16.58 -0.06
C ALA A 204 3.08 16.01 0.23
N LEU A 205 2.84 15.61 1.48
CA LEU A 205 1.51 15.23 1.96
C LEU A 205 0.67 16.50 2.13
N LEU A 206 -0.39 16.62 1.32
CA LEU A 206 -1.27 17.79 1.32
C LEU A 206 -2.48 17.62 2.24
N ALA A 207 -3.01 16.39 2.32
CA ALA A 207 -4.21 16.06 3.08
C ALA A 207 -4.20 14.59 3.50
N ALA A 208 -4.76 14.31 4.68
CA ALA A 208 -4.88 12.95 5.19
C ALA A 208 -6.24 12.73 5.89
N HIS A 209 -6.96 11.72 5.43
CA HIS A 209 -8.10 11.12 6.13
C HIS A 209 -7.66 9.77 6.65
N CYS A 210 -7.20 9.75 7.89
CA CYS A 210 -6.80 8.55 8.62
C CYS A 210 -7.54 8.44 9.96
#